data_AF-A0A7C7ND26-F1
#
_entry.id   AF-A0A7C7ND26-F1
#
_cell.length_a   1.000
_cell.length_b   1.000
_cell.length_c   1.000
_cell.angle_alpha   90.00
_cell.angle_beta   90.00
_cell.angle_gamma   90.00
#
_symmetry.space_group_name_H-M   'P 1'
#
loop_
_entity.id
_entity.type
_entity.pdbx_description
1 polymer ?
#
loop_
_entity_poly.entity_id
_entity_poly.type
_entity_poly.pdbx_seq_one_letter_code
_entity_poly.pdbx_strand_id
1 'polypeptide(L)'
;MVNSDGEFNAWHYIDWGIDAETLEFDLHIIAAWNKHNPEVEGNWTVWPEVEELIRLPTGKRPLPWKPEHPLSDEEVDALKQLWLRVAQLIHEDEAVSIDENTFTIQGNHGTKFSFAVCLDKKFWSPSAEHMMQALDVIQRKAVAATRHIAHLWQTNADMHPIKDVLSILTMWHISHDAGDIIPSHMDEISGMEHGGDICIVPSHDVFPLALEALIRLLIDDDEVWIIARNSHLDELEQIEDFDEQWPGGRPEDWRYL
;
A
#
# COMPACT_ATOMS: atom_id res chain seq x y z
N MET A 1 -14.47 -22.06 -19.54
CA MET A 1 -14.90 -23.21 -20.35
C MET A 1 -13.80 -24.24 -20.35
N VAL A 2 -14.16 -25.52 -20.38
CA VAL A 2 -13.23 -26.65 -20.47
C VAL A 2 -12.84 -26.83 -21.94
N ASN A 3 -11.56 -27.06 -22.26
CA ASN A 3 -11.11 -27.28 -23.65
C ASN A 3 -11.76 -28.56 -24.25
N SER A 4 -11.59 -28.78 -25.56
CA SER A 4 -12.10 -29.95 -26.28
C SER A 4 -11.74 -31.31 -25.68
N ASP A 5 -10.71 -31.35 -24.84
CA ASP A 5 -10.17 -32.56 -24.19
C ASP A 5 -10.61 -32.73 -22.73
N GLY A 6 -11.42 -31.83 -22.16
CA GLY A 6 -11.84 -31.93 -20.76
C GLY A 6 -10.92 -31.24 -19.75
N GLU A 7 -9.83 -30.60 -20.21
CA GLU A 7 -8.86 -29.93 -19.35
C GLU A 7 -9.19 -28.44 -19.10
N PHE A 8 -8.91 -28.00 -17.87
CA PHE A 8 -9.02 -26.61 -17.45
C PHE A 8 -8.03 -25.75 -18.23
N ASN A 9 -8.48 -24.59 -18.71
CA ASN A 9 -7.66 -23.65 -19.45
C ASN A 9 -7.93 -22.22 -18.97
N ALA A 10 -6.97 -21.68 -18.22
CA ALA A 10 -7.05 -20.36 -17.62
C ALA A 10 -7.10 -19.22 -18.63
N TRP A 11 -6.55 -19.41 -19.84
CA TRP A 11 -6.50 -18.38 -20.90
C TRP A 11 -7.88 -17.84 -21.29
N HIS A 12 -8.93 -18.66 -21.19
CA HIS A 12 -10.31 -18.27 -21.51
C HIS A 12 -10.95 -17.35 -20.45
N TYR A 13 -10.32 -17.20 -19.29
CA TYR A 13 -10.82 -16.39 -18.18
C TYR A 13 -10.02 -15.09 -17.99
N ILE A 14 -8.98 -14.87 -18.79
CA ILE A 14 -8.26 -13.60 -18.82
C ILE A 14 -9.12 -12.57 -19.56
N ASP A 15 -9.35 -11.44 -18.91
CA ASP A 15 -9.95 -10.27 -19.56
C ASP A 15 -8.82 -9.45 -20.17
N TRP A 16 -8.72 -9.53 -21.49
CA TRP A 16 -7.73 -8.82 -22.28
C TRP A 16 -8.07 -7.34 -22.49
N GLY A 17 -9.21 -6.87 -21.98
CA GLY A 17 -9.59 -5.47 -21.95
C GLY A 17 -8.90 -4.67 -20.84
N ILE A 18 -8.40 -5.34 -19.80
CA ILE A 18 -7.63 -4.72 -18.71
C ILE A 18 -6.23 -4.36 -19.24
N ASP A 19 -5.71 -3.19 -18.89
CA ASP A 19 -4.38 -2.76 -19.31
C ASP A 19 -3.30 -3.66 -18.68
N ALA A 20 -2.51 -4.31 -19.54
CA ALA A 20 -1.44 -5.23 -19.17
C ALA A 20 -0.32 -4.61 -18.33
N GLU A 21 -0.27 -3.28 -18.23
CA GLU A 21 0.72 -2.56 -17.44
C GLU A 21 0.28 -2.26 -15.99
N THR A 22 -0.86 -2.82 -15.55
CA THR A 22 -1.49 -2.52 -14.26
C THR A 22 -1.43 -3.66 -13.26
N LEU A 23 -1.53 -3.32 -11.97
CA LEU A 23 -1.68 -4.29 -10.89
C LEU A 23 -2.98 -5.10 -11.02
N GLU A 24 -4.06 -4.48 -11.45
CA GLU A 24 -5.33 -5.15 -11.75
C GLU A 24 -5.11 -6.33 -12.70
N PHE A 25 -4.40 -6.12 -13.81
CA PHE A 25 -4.13 -7.19 -14.78
C PHE A 25 -3.30 -8.34 -14.17
N ASP A 26 -2.25 -8.00 -13.43
CA ASP A 26 -1.39 -8.98 -12.76
C ASP A 26 -2.20 -9.89 -11.81
N LEU A 27 -3.08 -9.30 -10.99
CA LEU A 27 -3.95 -10.02 -10.06
C LEU A 27 -5.05 -10.80 -10.80
N HIS A 28 -5.58 -10.24 -11.90
CA HIS A 28 -6.57 -10.90 -12.73
C HIS A 28 -6.02 -12.18 -13.38
N ILE A 29 -4.77 -12.17 -13.84
CA ILE A 29 -4.10 -13.39 -14.32
C ILE A 29 -4.05 -14.45 -13.22
N ILE A 30 -3.65 -14.08 -12.00
CA ILE A 30 -3.62 -15.02 -10.87
C ILE A 30 -5.01 -15.61 -10.61
N ALA A 31 -6.04 -14.77 -10.63
CA ALA A 31 -7.43 -15.18 -10.46
C ALA A 31 -7.88 -16.15 -11.55
N ALA A 32 -7.53 -15.90 -12.81
CA ALA A 32 -7.87 -16.76 -13.93
C ALA A 32 -7.31 -18.18 -13.78
N TRP A 33 -6.14 -18.35 -13.14
CA TRP A 33 -5.50 -19.66 -12.89
C TRP A 33 -6.02 -20.41 -11.67
N ASN A 34 -6.71 -19.73 -10.74
CA ASN A 34 -7.12 -20.33 -9.46
C ASN A 34 -8.63 -20.41 -9.31
N LYS A 35 -9.37 -19.30 -9.53
CA LYS A 35 -10.82 -19.21 -9.26
C LYS A 35 -11.65 -20.28 -9.97
N HIS A 36 -11.28 -20.58 -11.21
CA HIS A 36 -12.01 -21.52 -12.07
C HIS A 36 -11.32 -22.88 -12.17
N ASN A 37 -10.23 -23.09 -11.44
CA ASN A 37 -9.44 -24.30 -11.50
C ASN A 37 -10.02 -25.37 -10.56
N PRO A 38 -10.51 -26.51 -11.10
CA PRO A 38 -11.13 -27.56 -10.29
C PRO A 38 -10.16 -28.27 -9.33
N GLU A 39 -8.85 -28.14 -9.53
CA GLU A 39 -7.83 -28.74 -8.66
C GLU A 39 -7.54 -27.89 -7.43
N VAL A 40 -7.99 -26.64 -7.43
CA VAL A 40 -7.74 -25.64 -6.41
C VAL A 40 -9.03 -25.50 -5.61
N GLU A 41 -9.20 -26.33 -4.57
CA GLU A 41 -10.42 -26.43 -3.73
C GLU A 41 -10.68 -25.16 -2.88
N GLY A 42 -10.73 -23.99 -3.49
CA GLY A 42 -10.89 -22.70 -2.81
C GLY A 42 -9.62 -22.15 -2.14
N ASN A 43 -8.49 -22.85 -2.21
CA ASN A 43 -7.21 -22.36 -1.68
C ASN A 43 -6.25 -22.05 -2.83
N TRP A 44 -6.07 -20.77 -3.16
CA TRP A 44 -5.29 -20.37 -4.33
C TRP A 44 -3.82 -20.72 -4.13
N THR A 45 -3.36 -21.70 -4.90
CA THR A 45 -2.03 -22.33 -4.72
C THR A 45 -1.24 -22.43 -6.02
N VAL A 46 -1.89 -22.17 -7.17
CA VAL A 46 -1.30 -22.33 -8.49
C VAL A 46 -0.77 -20.98 -8.98
N TRP A 47 0.55 -20.89 -9.14
CA TRP A 47 1.14 -19.74 -9.81
C TRP A 47 0.94 -19.85 -11.33
N PRO A 48 0.55 -18.78 -12.04
CA PRO A 48 0.36 -18.82 -13.49
C PRO A 48 1.64 -19.21 -14.24
N GLU A 49 1.50 -20.07 -15.25
CA GLU A 49 2.63 -20.50 -16.10
C GLU A 49 3.21 -19.37 -16.97
N VAL A 50 2.46 -18.27 -17.09
CA VAL A 50 2.77 -17.07 -17.89
C VAL A 50 3.50 -16.01 -17.08
N GLU A 51 4.49 -16.43 -16.28
CA GLU A 51 5.21 -15.57 -15.34
C GLU A 51 5.87 -14.34 -16.02
N GLU A 52 6.14 -14.41 -17.33
CA GLU A 52 6.66 -13.30 -18.12
C GLU A 52 5.68 -12.12 -18.27
N LEU A 53 4.37 -12.39 -18.25
CA LEU A 53 3.33 -11.36 -18.34
C LEU A 53 3.10 -10.67 -16.99
N ILE A 54 3.46 -11.33 -15.89
CA ILE A 54 3.25 -10.82 -14.53
C ILE A 54 4.40 -9.88 -14.15
N ARG A 55 4.07 -8.68 -13.69
CA ARG A 55 5.04 -7.66 -13.24
C ARG A 55 5.25 -7.62 -11.74
N LEU A 56 4.44 -8.34 -10.98
CA LEU A 56 4.54 -8.43 -9.52
C LEU A 56 5.98 -8.71 -9.05
N PRO A 57 6.45 -8.04 -7.98
CA PRO A 57 7.78 -8.26 -7.44
C PRO A 57 7.86 -9.64 -6.77
N THR A 58 8.34 -10.63 -7.52
CA THR A 58 8.66 -11.99 -7.06
C THR A 58 10.16 -12.17 -6.76
N GLY A 59 10.97 -11.14 -7.00
CA GLY A 59 12.42 -11.14 -6.77
C GLY A 59 13.26 -11.83 -7.86
N LYS A 60 12.64 -12.41 -8.90
CA LYS A 60 13.36 -12.98 -10.06
C LYS A 60 13.90 -11.94 -11.05
N ARG A 61 13.35 -10.72 -11.07
CA ARG A 61 13.86 -9.63 -11.92
C ARG A 61 14.87 -8.81 -11.12
N PRO A 62 16.20 -8.96 -11.34
CA PRO A 62 17.18 -8.10 -10.71
C PRO A 62 16.98 -6.66 -11.18
N LEU A 63 17.10 -5.69 -10.26
CA LEU A 63 17.16 -4.28 -10.65
C LEU A 63 18.42 -4.07 -11.50
N PRO A 64 18.36 -3.34 -12.63
CA PRO A 64 19.49 -3.19 -13.55
C PRO A 64 20.78 -2.64 -12.90
N TRP A 65 20.64 -1.95 -11.77
CA TRP A 65 21.71 -1.27 -11.05
C TRP A 65 22.08 -1.90 -9.70
N LYS A 66 21.42 -2.99 -9.28
CA LYS A 66 21.77 -3.72 -8.04
C LYS A 66 21.57 -5.23 -8.22
N PRO A 67 22.53 -5.93 -8.84
CA PRO A 67 22.44 -7.37 -9.11
C PRO A 67 22.77 -8.26 -7.89
N GLU A 68 22.79 -7.71 -6.67
CA GLU A 68 23.27 -8.44 -5.49
C GLU A 68 22.17 -9.30 -4.86
N HIS A 69 22.42 -10.61 -4.94
CA HIS A 69 21.65 -11.73 -4.40
C HIS A 69 20.25 -11.90 -5.02
N PRO A 70 20.14 -12.59 -6.17
CA PRO A 70 18.84 -13.13 -6.58
C PRO A 70 18.28 -13.95 -5.41
N LEU A 71 17.02 -13.73 -5.09
CA LEU A 71 16.32 -14.52 -4.06
C LEU A 71 16.49 -16.01 -4.39
N SER A 72 16.62 -16.82 -3.34
CA SER A 72 16.54 -18.27 -3.48
C SER A 72 15.17 -18.67 -4.04
N ASP A 73 15.10 -19.84 -4.69
CA ASP A 73 13.83 -20.37 -5.21
C ASP A 73 12.77 -20.47 -4.09
N GLU A 74 13.18 -20.83 -2.87
CA GLU A 74 12.32 -20.88 -1.68
C GLU A 74 11.74 -19.50 -1.31
N GLU A 75 12.55 -18.45 -1.35
CA GLU A 75 12.10 -17.07 -1.09
C GLU A 75 11.17 -16.56 -2.20
N VAL A 76 11.45 -16.91 -3.45
CA VAL A 76 10.57 -16.58 -4.58
C VAL A 76 9.22 -17.29 -4.43
N ASP A 77 9.23 -18.57 -4.11
CA ASP A 77 8.00 -19.35 -3.91
C ASP A 77 7.20 -18.81 -2.73
N ALA A 78 7.87 -18.42 -1.64
CA ALA A 78 7.20 -17.74 -0.53
C ALA A 78 6.52 -16.44 -0.97
N LEU A 79 7.19 -15.59 -1.78
CA LEU A 79 6.58 -14.37 -2.31
C LEU A 79 5.39 -14.66 -3.24
N LYS A 80 5.47 -15.70 -4.07
CA LYS A 80 4.37 -16.14 -4.93
C LYS A 80 3.16 -16.55 -4.10
N GLN A 81 3.36 -17.28 -3.01
CA GLN A 81 2.28 -17.63 -2.09
C GLN A 81 1.66 -16.39 -1.43
N LEU A 82 2.44 -15.38 -1.06
CA LEU A 82 1.90 -14.12 -0.54
C LEU A 82 1.04 -13.39 -1.58
N TRP A 83 1.49 -13.33 -2.84
CA TRP A 83 0.71 -12.73 -3.93
C TRP A 83 -0.57 -13.50 -4.25
N LEU A 84 -0.54 -14.84 -4.17
CA LEU A 84 -1.74 -15.67 -4.29
C LEU A 84 -2.78 -15.32 -3.23
N ARG A 85 -2.36 -15.13 -1.97
CA ARG A 85 -3.26 -14.71 -0.89
C ARG A 85 -3.84 -13.32 -1.09
N VAL A 86 -3.04 -12.37 -1.56
CA VAL A 86 -3.51 -11.02 -1.89
C VAL A 86 -4.55 -11.09 -3.01
N ALA A 87 -4.26 -11.80 -4.09
CA ALA A 87 -5.19 -11.94 -5.21
C ALA A 87 -6.48 -12.66 -4.79
N GLN A 88 -6.38 -13.68 -3.95
CA GLN A 88 -7.53 -14.39 -3.38
C GLN A 88 -8.39 -13.45 -2.53
N LEU A 89 -7.77 -12.69 -1.61
CA LEU A 89 -8.47 -11.71 -0.76
C LEU A 89 -9.26 -10.70 -1.60
N ILE A 90 -8.60 -10.12 -2.62
CA ILE A 90 -9.21 -9.11 -3.50
C ILE A 90 -10.37 -9.69 -4.30
N HIS A 91 -10.26 -10.96 -4.71
CA HIS A 91 -11.26 -11.59 -5.57
C HIS A 91 -12.46 -12.13 -4.79
N GLU A 92 -12.25 -12.61 -3.57
CA GLU A 92 -13.28 -13.23 -2.72
C GLU A 92 -14.03 -12.22 -1.85
N ASP A 93 -13.40 -11.10 -1.48
CA ASP A 93 -14.00 -10.09 -0.63
C ASP A 93 -14.66 -8.98 -1.45
N GLU A 94 -15.99 -8.94 -1.43
CA GLU A 94 -16.78 -7.92 -2.15
C GLU A 94 -16.53 -6.48 -1.65
N ALA A 95 -15.94 -6.32 -0.46
CA ALA A 95 -15.53 -5.01 0.04
C ALA A 95 -14.34 -4.43 -0.73
N VAL A 96 -13.60 -5.25 -1.46
CA VAL A 96 -12.36 -4.87 -2.13
C VAL A 96 -12.58 -4.77 -3.62
N SER A 97 -12.15 -3.67 -4.21
CA SER A 97 -12.09 -3.51 -5.66
C SER A 97 -10.80 -2.81 -6.06
N ILE A 98 -10.34 -3.09 -7.28
CA ILE A 98 -9.17 -2.47 -7.87
C ILE A 98 -9.54 -1.98 -9.29
N ASP A 99 -9.09 -0.78 -9.61
CA ASP A 99 -9.14 -0.18 -10.94
C ASP A 99 -7.73 0.27 -11.30
N GLU A 100 -7.13 -0.36 -12.31
CA GLU A 100 -5.73 -0.24 -12.70
C GLU A 100 -4.77 -0.50 -11.51
N ASN A 101 -4.35 0.55 -10.81
CA ASN A 101 -3.43 0.51 -9.67
C ASN A 101 -4.06 1.09 -8.40
N THR A 102 -5.34 1.41 -8.42
CA THR A 102 -6.06 2.06 -7.32
C THR A 102 -7.03 1.10 -6.67
N PHE A 103 -6.84 0.86 -5.38
CA PHE A 103 -7.76 0.12 -4.55
C PHE A 103 -8.87 1.03 -4.03
N THR A 104 -10.08 0.47 -3.98
CA THR A 104 -11.22 1.03 -3.25
C THR A 104 -11.72 -0.04 -2.29
N ILE A 105 -11.77 0.31 -0.99
CA ILE A 105 -12.20 -0.59 0.09
C ILE A 105 -13.45 -0.04 0.76
N GLN A 106 -14.45 -0.89 0.92
CA GLN A 106 -15.63 -0.60 1.73
C GLN A 106 -15.45 -1.20 3.13
N GLY A 107 -15.16 -0.34 4.11
CA GLY A 107 -15.07 -0.74 5.51
C GLY A 107 -16.42 -1.25 6.04
N ASN A 108 -16.33 -2.18 7.00
CA ASN A 108 -17.45 -2.88 7.61
C ASN A 108 -18.46 -1.94 8.26
N HIS A 109 -18.02 -0.76 8.67
CA HIS A 109 -18.85 0.20 9.38
C HIS A 109 -19.15 1.47 8.56
N GLY A 110 -19.05 1.35 7.24
CA GLY A 110 -19.51 2.35 6.28
C GLY A 110 -18.42 3.31 5.80
N THR A 111 -17.20 3.21 6.31
CA THR A 111 -16.08 4.02 5.84
C THR A 111 -15.67 3.56 4.44
N LYS A 112 -15.40 4.48 3.52
CA LYS A 112 -14.89 4.14 2.20
C LYS A 112 -13.46 4.66 2.06
N PHE A 113 -12.53 3.74 1.81
CA PHE A 113 -11.12 4.06 1.61
C PHE A 113 -10.73 3.94 0.15
N SER A 114 -9.76 4.74 -0.25
CA SER A 114 -9.10 4.63 -1.56
C SER A 114 -7.60 4.80 -1.36
N PHE A 115 -6.82 4.03 -2.11
CA PHE A 115 -5.37 4.22 -2.18
C PHE A 115 -4.81 3.67 -3.49
N ALA A 116 -3.79 4.33 -4.02
CA ALA A 116 -3.05 3.89 -5.20
C ALA A 116 -1.78 3.13 -4.80
N VAL A 117 -1.38 2.14 -5.58
CA VAL A 117 -0.14 1.34 -5.39
C VAL A 117 0.87 1.61 -6.48
N CYS A 118 2.14 1.80 -6.10
CA CYS A 118 3.28 1.86 -7.01
C CYS A 118 4.11 0.58 -6.87
N LEU A 119 3.93 -0.38 -7.79
CA LEU A 119 4.63 -1.67 -7.75
C LEU A 119 6.16 -1.54 -7.85
N ASP A 120 6.64 -0.71 -8.77
CA ASP A 120 8.08 -0.53 -9.03
C ASP A 120 8.86 -0.04 -7.80
N LYS A 121 8.19 0.75 -6.96
CA LYS A 121 8.77 1.35 -5.76
C LYS A 121 8.27 0.71 -4.47
N LYS A 122 7.33 -0.23 -4.56
CA LYS A 122 6.77 -1.02 -3.45
C LYS A 122 6.21 -0.13 -2.33
N PHE A 123 5.38 0.85 -2.69
CA PHE A 123 4.66 1.69 -1.72
C PHE A 123 3.22 1.96 -2.18
N TRP A 124 2.40 2.47 -1.26
CA TRP A 124 1.04 2.94 -1.55
C TRP A 124 0.87 4.42 -1.18
N SER A 125 -0.17 5.03 -1.74
CA SER A 125 -0.54 6.41 -1.48
C SER A 125 -2.06 6.61 -1.35
N PRO A 126 -2.56 7.50 -0.47
CA PRO A 126 -3.94 7.94 -0.38
C PRO A 126 -4.65 8.19 -1.69
N SER A 127 -3.93 8.71 -2.68
CA SER A 127 -4.47 8.96 -4.00
C SER A 127 -3.38 8.88 -5.05
N ALA A 128 -3.77 8.72 -6.31
CA ALA A 128 -2.86 8.79 -7.43
C ALA A 128 -2.16 10.17 -7.53
N GLU A 129 -2.82 11.25 -7.12
CA GLU A 129 -2.22 12.59 -7.08
C GLU A 129 -1.07 12.67 -6.07
N HIS A 130 -1.31 12.23 -4.83
CA HIS A 130 -0.26 12.18 -3.80
C HIS A 130 0.89 11.25 -4.22
N MET A 131 0.58 10.15 -4.92
CA MET A 131 1.61 9.28 -5.51
C MET A 131 2.48 10.02 -6.51
N MET A 132 1.90 10.79 -7.45
CA MET A 132 2.66 11.56 -8.44
C MET A 132 3.58 12.60 -7.77
N GLN A 133 3.07 13.31 -6.76
CA GLN A 133 3.86 14.28 -6.00
C GLN A 133 5.06 13.61 -5.32
N ALA A 134 4.85 12.45 -4.71
CA ALA A 134 5.92 11.71 -4.07
C ALA A 134 6.95 11.17 -5.05
N LEU A 135 6.53 10.67 -6.22
CA LEU A 135 7.44 10.22 -7.26
C LEU A 135 8.33 11.37 -7.76
N ASP A 136 7.79 12.59 -7.91
CA ASP A 136 8.57 13.78 -8.25
C ASP A 136 9.58 14.15 -7.14
N VAL A 137 9.17 14.09 -5.86
CA VAL A 137 10.09 14.31 -4.73
C VAL A 137 11.23 13.27 -4.72
N ILE A 138 10.90 11.98 -4.90
CA ILE A 138 11.89 10.90 -4.97
C ILE A 138 12.85 11.15 -6.14
N GLN A 139 12.34 11.53 -7.31
CA GLN A 139 13.14 11.81 -8.49
C GLN A 139 14.08 13.00 -8.27
N ARG A 140 13.58 14.11 -7.73
CA ARG A 140 14.39 15.29 -7.41
C ARG A 140 15.49 14.99 -6.39
N LYS A 141 15.16 14.23 -5.34
CA LYS A 141 16.14 13.82 -4.31
C LYS A 141 17.21 12.90 -4.90
N ALA A 142 16.86 11.94 -5.76
CA ALA A 142 17.82 11.09 -6.45
C ALA A 142 18.80 11.90 -7.33
N VAL A 143 18.30 12.93 -8.02
CA VAL A 143 19.12 13.87 -8.82
C VAL A 143 20.03 14.74 -7.94
N ALA A 144 19.58 15.14 -6.75
CA ALA A 144 20.38 15.90 -5.79
C ALA A 144 21.50 15.04 -5.16
N ALA A 145 21.18 13.80 -4.79
CA ALA A 145 22.14 12.84 -4.21
C ALA A 145 23.29 12.52 -5.20
N THR A 146 22.98 12.41 -6.50
CA THR A 146 23.97 12.22 -7.56
C THR A 146 24.81 13.46 -7.84
N ARG A 147 24.36 14.67 -7.47
CA ARG A 147 25.06 15.91 -7.80
C ARG A 147 26.13 16.36 -6.81
N HIS A 148 26.09 16.01 -5.53
CA HIS A 148 27.09 16.59 -4.60
C HIS A 148 27.65 15.76 -3.43
N ILE A 149 27.06 14.69 -2.91
CA ILE A 149 27.63 14.05 -1.70
C ILE A 149 27.31 12.53 -1.61
N ALA A 150 27.77 11.76 -2.58
CA ALA A 150 27.51 10.31 -2.65
C ALA A 150 28.14 9.46 -1.51
N HIS A 151 28.99 10.03 -0.65
CA HIS A 151 29.79 9.26 0.32
C HIS A 151 29.52 9.55 1.80
N LEU A 152 28.70 10.56 2.15
CA LEU A 152 28.47 10.94 3.57
C LEU A 152 27.08 10.57 4.11
N TRP A 153 26.14 10.15 3.25
CA TRP A 153 24.73 9.98 3.62
C TRP A 153 24.25 8.51 3.62
N GLN A 154 25.14 7.59 3.26
CA GLN A 154 24.79 6.27 2.71
C GLN A 154 24.39 5.19 3.75
N THR A 155 23.97 5.55 4.96
CA THR A 155 23.63 4.50 5.94
C THR A 155 22.58 4.83 7.00
N ASN A 156 22.33 6.10 7.35
CA ASN A 156 21.27 6.44 8.32
C ASN A 156 20.29 7.51 7.81
N ALA A 157 20.70 8.36 6.87
CA ALA A 157 19.89 9.45 6.35
C ALA A 157 19.21 9.12 5.01
N ASP A 158 19.39 7.91 4.47
CA ASP A 158 18.60 7.44 3.32
C ASP A 158 17.26 6.82 3.78
N MET A 159 17.17 6.31 5.01
CA MET A 159 15.93 5.73 5.54
C MET A 159 14.99 6.78 6.14
N HIS A 160 15.50 7.80 6.83
CA HIS A 160 14.65 8.87 7.39
C HIS A 160 13.79 9.61 6.35
N PRO A 161 14.35 10.15 5.25
CA PRO A 161 13.56 10.81 4.23
C PRO A 161 12.69 9.85 3.42
N ILE A 162 12.98 8.54 3.38
CA ILE A 162 12.08 7.52 2.83
C ILE A 162 10.93 7.25 3.80
N LYS A 163 11.18 7.24 5.12
CA LYS A 163 10.17 7.11 6.17
C LYS A 163 9.28 8.36 6.25
N ASP A 164 9.85 9.55 6.07
CA ASP A 164 9.10 10.82 6.00
C ASP A 164 8.27 10.87 4.72
N VAL A 165 8.82 10.39 3.60
CA VAL A 165 8.07 10.25 2.34
C VAL A 165 7.00 9.19 2.47
N LEU A 166 7.28 8.01 3.06
CA LEU A 166 6.31 6.96 3.33
C LEU A 166 5.20 7.43 4.27
N SER A 167 5.52 8.19 5.31
CA SER A 167 4.50 8.72 6.25
C SER A 167 3.61 9.79 5.62
N ILE A 168 4.15 10.70 4.82
CA ILE A 168 3.35 11.63 3.99
C ILE A 168 2.52 10.83 2.96
N LEU A 169 3.09 9.77 2.42
CA LEU A 169 2.45 8.88 1.46
C LEU A 169 1.44 7.95 2.08
N THR A 170 1.34 7.81 3.40
CA THR A 170 0.28 7.02 4.03
C THR A 170 -0.69 7.90 4.79
N MET A 171 -0.59 9.21 4.57
CA MET A 171 -1.35 10.26 5.20
C MET A 171 -2.71 10.46 4.52
N TRP A 172 -3.77 9.85 5.07
CA TRP A 172 -5.10 10.26 4.67
C TRP A 172 -5.46 11.58 5.34
N HIS A 173 -5.65 12.60 4.51
CA HIS A 173 -6.43 13.74 4.91
C HIS A 173 -7.90 13.31 4.90
N ILE A 174 -8.55 13.29 6.06
CA ILE A 174 -10.00 13.32 6.11
C ILE A 174 -10.40 14.76 5.72
N SER A 175 -10.47 15.05 4.41
CA SER A 175 -10.96 16.35 3.93
C SER A 175 -12.48 16.33 3.79
N HIS A 176 -13.12 17.32 4.41
CA HIS A 176 -14.55 17.32 4.70
C HIS A 176 -15.37 18.04 3.61
N ASP A 177 -16.12 17.29 2.80
CA ASP A 177 -17.31 17.79 2.08
C ASP A 177 -18.62 17.15 2.62
N ALA A 178 -18.50 16.08 3.42
CA ALA A 178 -19.61 15.36 4.03
C ALA A 178 -19.40 15.40 5.55
N GLY A 179 -20.30 16.09 6.25
CA GLY A 179 -20.11 16.51 7.64
C GLY A 179 -19.72 15.41 8.62
N ASP A 180 -19.10 15.85 9.71
CA ASP A 180 -18.78 15.20 10.97
C ASP A 180 -19.62 13.97 11.30
N ILE A 181 -19.33 12.82 10.69
CA ILE A 181 -19.88 11.55 11.11
C ILE A 181 -18.69 10.66 11.44
N ILE A 182 -18.21 10.84 12.67
CA ILE A 182 -17.63 9.71 13.40
C ILE A 182 -18.63 8.57 13.22
N PRO A 183 -18.17 7.41 12.70
CA PRO A 183 -19.08 6.31 12.51
C PRO A 183 -19.85 6.04 13.80
N SER A 184 -21.17 5.85 13.68
CA SER A 184 -22.06 5.83 14.85
C SER A 184 -21.79 4.71 15.85
N HIS A 185 -20.88 3.78 15.52
CA HIS A 185 -20.44 2.69 16.40
C HIS A 185 -19.25 3.09 17.29
N MET A 186 -18.59 4.22 17.03
CA MET A 186 -17.42 4.69 17.75
C MET A 186 -17.78 5.75 18.82
N ASP A 187 -18.59 5.35 19.79
CA ASP A 187 -19.06 6.25 20.88
C ASP A 187 -17.90 6.85 21.69
N GLU A 188 -16.78 6.12 21.81
CA GLU A 188 -15.61 6.51 22.63
C GLU A 188 -14.79 7.68 22.06
N ILE A 189 -14.97 7.98 20.77
CA ILE A 189 -14.32 9.12 20.10
C ILE A 189 -15.32 10.23 19.73
N SER A 190 -16.60 10.04 20.06
CA SER A 190 -17.66 11.03 19.80
C SER A 190 -17.32 12.38 20.44
N GLY A 191 -17.28 13.44 19.62
CA GLY A 191 -17.04 14.82 20.07
C GLY A 191 -15.60 15.34 19.95
N MET A 192 -14.67 14.58 19.37
CA MET A 192 -13.38 15.14 18.94
C MET A 192 -13.55 16.01 17.68
N GLU A 193 -13.02 17.25 17.69
CA GLU A 193 -12.87 18.08 16.49
C GLU A 193 -11.73 17.48 15.64
N HIS A 194 -12.05 16.78 14.55
CA HIS A 194 -11.01 16.11 13.77
C HIS A 194 -10.42 17.05 12.71
N GLY A 195 -9.15 17.36 12.88
CA GLY A 195 -8.27 17.92 11.83
C GLY A 195 -7.01 17.08 11.61
N GLY A 196 -7.00 15.83 12.11
CA GLY A 196 -5.82 14.98 12.15
C GLY A 196 -5.57 14.21 10.86
N ASP A 197 -4.30 14.13 10.50
CA ASP A 197 -3.76 13.31 9.43
C ASP A 197 -3.67 11.84 9.89
N ILE A 198 -4.31 10.89 9.18
CA ILE A 198 -4.16 9.45 9.49
C ILE A 198 -2.92 8.93 8.79
N CYS A 199 -1.91 8.50 9.54
CA CYS A 199 -0.70 7.91 8.99
C CYS A 199 -0.66 6.39 9.22
N ILE A 200 -0.89 5.59 8.18
CA ILE A 200 -0.81 4.11 8.26
C ILE A 200 0.50 3.61 7.67
N VAL A 201 1.50 3.40 8.52
CA VAL A 201 2.82 2.89 8.09
C VAL A 201 2.73 1.39 7.78
N PRO A 202 3.46 0.87 6.77
CA PRO A 202 3.56 -0.56 6.51
C PRO A 202 3.91 -1.36 7.78
N SER A 203 3.11 -2.37 8.11
CA SER A 203 3.33 -3.25 9.26
C SER A 203 4.38 -4.35 9.00
N HIS A 204 4.77 -4.53 7.74
CA HIS A 204 5.70 -5.57 7.30
C HIS A 204 6.69 -5.04 6.25
N ASP A 205 7.91 -5.58 6.26
CA ASP A 205 8.95 -5.25 5.27
C ASP A 205 8.68 -5.90 3.89
N VAL A 206 7.90 -6.99 3.87
CA VAL A 206 7.56 -7.72 2.64
C VAL A 206 6.29 -7.12 2.04
N PHE A 207 6.42 -6.51 0.85
CA PHE A 207 5.36 -5.71 0.24
C PHE A 207 3.99 -6.39 0.11
N PRO A 208 3.84 -7.60 -0.48
CA PRO A 208 2.52 -8.23 -0.58
C PRO A 208 1.90 -8.53 0.80
N LEU A 209 2.72 -8.85 1.81
CA LEU A 209 2.22 -9.06 3.17
C LEU A 209 1.75 -7.74 3.81
N ALA A 210 2.48 -6.66 3.59
CA ALA A 210 2.11 -5.34 4.07
C ALA A 210 0.82 -4.83 3.38
N LEU A 211 0.67 -5.09 2.08
CA LEU A 211 -0.54 -4.78 1.32
C LEU A 211 -1.74 -5.60 1.82
N GLU A 212 -1.56 -6.90 2.06
CA GLU A 212 -2.61 -7.75 2.65
C GLU A 212 -3.07 -7.19 4.01
N ALA A 213 -2.12 -6.84 4.88
CA ALA A 213 -2.41 -6.28 6.20
C ALA A 213 -3.14 -4.93 6.10
N LEU A 214 -2.73 -4.06 5.19
CA LEU A 214 -3.43 -2.80 4.92
C LEU A 214 -4.86 -3.06 4.50
N ILE A 215 -5.11 -3.89 3.49
CA ILE A 215 -6.46 -4.17 2.99
C ILE A 215 -7.36 -4.67 4.14
N ARG A 216 -6.87 -5.59 4.97
CA ARG A 216 -7.61 -6.10 6.14
C ARG A 216 -7.92 -5.03 7.17
N LEU A 217 -6.96 -4.17 7.48
CA LEU A 217 -7.15 -3.03 8.39
C LEU A 217 -8.26 -2.08 7.88
N LEU A 218 -8.35 -1.88 6.57
CA LEU A 218 -9.37 -1.01 5.96
C LEU A 218 -10.74 -1.66 5.83
N ILE A 219 -10.81 -2.98 5.74
CA ILE A 219 -12.07 -3.71 5.82
C ILE A 219 -12.62 -3.62 7.24
N ASP A 220 -11.78 -3.81 8.26
CA ASP A 220 -12.18 -3.71 9.66
C ASP A 220 -12.69 -2.32 10.02
N ASP A 221 -11.99 -1.28 9.55
CA ASP A 221 -12.24 0.16 9.68
C ASP A 221 -12.25 0.75 11.10
N ASP A 222 -12.60 -0.01 12.14
CA ASP A 222 -12.52 0.38 13.57
C ASP A 222 -11.12 0.87 13.96
N GLU A 223 -10.10 0.04 13.68
CA GLU A 223 -8.72 0.29 14.11
C GLU A 223 -8.11 1.51 13.41
N VAL A 224 -8.58 1.86 12.21
CA VAL A 224 -8.19 3.09 11.50
C VAL A 224 -8.60 4.34 12.27
N TRP A 225 -9.81 4.35 12.82
CA TRP A 225 -10.32 5.45 13.62
C TRP A 225 -9.59 5.57 14.97
N ILE A 226 -9.16 4.45 15.55
CA ILE A 226 -8.30 4.44 16.74
C ILE A 226 -6.92 5.04 16.42
N ILE A 227 -6.32 4.69 15.27
CA ILE A 227 -5.06 5.27 14.80
C ILE A 227 -5.19 6.79 14.60
N ALA A 228 -6.29 7.23 13.99
CA ALA A 228 -6.59 8.65 13.76
C ALA A 228 -6.66 9.43 15.09
N ARG A 229 -7.42 8.90 16.05
CA ARG A 229 -7.57 9.46 17.39
C ARG A 229 -6.23 9.58 18.10
N ASN A 230 -5.43 8.53 18.11
CA ASN A 230 -4.14 8.53 18.80
C ASN A 230 -3.17 9.51 18.14
N SER A 231 -3.16 9.58 16.80
CA SER A 231 -2.33 10.55 16.07
C SER A 231 -2.71 11.99 16.42
N HIS A 232 -4.00 12.28 16.57
CA HIS A 232 -4.47 13.59 17.01
C HIS A 232 -4.08 13.91 18.46
N LEU A 233 -4.18 12.93 19.37
CA LEU A 233 -3.76 13.11 20.77
C LEU A 233 -2.25 13.37 20.87
N ASP A 234 -1.44 12.64 20.10
CA ASP A 234 0.00 12.84 20.04
C ASP A 234 0.34 14.23 19.49
N GLU A 235 -0.42 14.74 18.51
CA GLU A 235 -0.26 16.10 17.99
C GLU A 235 -0.59 17.16 19.06
N LEU A 236 -1.67 16.97 19.81
CA LEU A 236 -2.04 17.86 20.91
C LEU A 236 -0.99 17.86 22.02
N GLU A 237 -0.50 16.69 22.44
CA GLU A 237 0.58 16.57 23.44
C GLU A 237 1.85 17.27 22.95
N GLN A 238 2.22 17.07 21.68
CA GLN A 238 3.35 17.79 21.09
C GLN A 238 3.13 19.30 21.11
N ILE A 239 1.95 19.79 20.71
CA ILE A 239 1.63 21.23 20.73
C ILE A 239 1.76 21.79 22.15
N GLU A 240 1.24 21.08 23.17
CA GLU A 240 1.36 21.48 24.57
C GLU A 240 2.82 21.51 25.02
N ASP A 241 3.59 20.45 24.77
CA ASP A 241 5.03 20.39 25.05
C ASP A 241 5.78 21.53 24.35
N PHE A 242 5.41 21.86 23.11
CA PHE A 242 5.98 22.96 22.33
C PHE A 242 5.65 24.32 22.93
N ASP A 243 4.41 24.54 23.34
CA ASP A 243 3.96 25.80 23.94
C ASP A 243 4.57 26.00 25.34
N GLU A 244 4.79 24.93 26.10
CA GLU A 244 5.53 24.96 27.37
C GLU A 244 7.02 25.30 27.16
N GLN A 245 7.65 24.72 26.13
CA GLN A 245 9.06 24.97 25.82
C GLN A 245 9.30 26.37 25.24
N TRP A 246 8.37 26.89 24.44
CA TRP A 246 8.48 28.19 23.77
C TRP A 246 7.22 29.06 23.91
N PRO A 247 6.89 29.54 25.12
CA PRO A 247 5.65 30.29 25.40
C PRO A 247 5.59 31.67 24.73
N GLY A 248 6.71 32.15 24.16
CA GLY A 248 6.79 33.40 23.38
C GLY A 248 6.72 33.21 21.86
N GLY A 249 6.48 31.98 21.39
CA GLY A 249 6.54 31.59 19.99
C GLY A 249 7.88 30.96 19.60
N ARG A 250 7.86 30.23 18.48
CA ARG A 250 8.98 29.41 18.01
C ARG A 250 10.17 30.28 17.55
N PRO A 251 11.41 29.95 17.93
CA PRO A 251 12.61 30.48 17.28
C PRO A 251 12.63 30.10 15.79
N GLU A 252 13.15 30.94 14.89
CA GLU A 252 13.15 30.66 13.43
C GLU A 252 13.80 29.31 13.06
N ASP A 253 14.77 28.83 13.85
CA ASP A 253 15.57 27.63 13.56
C ASP A 253 15.17 26.37 14.36
N TRP A 254 13.98 26.36 14.99
CA TRP A 254 13.55 25.28 15.90
C TRP A 254 13.56 23.87 15.30
N ARG A 255 13.45 23.73 13.96
CA ARG A 255 13.48 22.43 13.25
C ARG A 255 14.88 21.83 13.11
N TYR A 256 15.92 22.50 13.60
CA TYR A 256 17.32 22.10 13.46
C TYR A 256 18.08 22.01 14.81
N LEU A 257 17.37 22.15 15.93
CA LEU A 257 17.87 21.93 17.30
C LEU A 257 17.61 20.49 17.74
#